data_AF-A0A949IJJ9-F1
#
_entry.id   AF-A0A949IJJ9-F1
#
_cell.length_a   1.000
_cell.length_b   1.000
_cell.length_c   1.000
_cell.angle_alpha   90.00
_cell.angle_beta   90.00
_cell.angle_gamma   90.00
#
_symmetry.space_group_name_H-M   'P 1'
#
loop_
_entity.id
_entity.type
_entity.pdbx_description
1 polymer ?
#
loop_
_entity_poly.entity_id
_entity_poly.type
_entity_poly.pdbx_seq_one_letter_code
_entity_poly.pdbx_strand_id
1 'polypeptide(L)'
;MTDNRKAELIQLRVEKTFLDKLNRIAEKQNLPLSAMLRVWLSDRLNEEMKMITTERKVWQEERLAAMKAALEKEFEPGPAFAVHAHPLTPGVSIDIANVEKNAFSLIPWGSTGFTGRIKQHGYELIRAHNGRSSAKAQIFTSGQIEGLFAVSTEGKEIYGLALDDGIVQVISAYVGLLRSQQTPMPYQFNVFILNAQGYAVVEDVAGVEPTTAFEDSVVRLTPLVIDTPTQTESELQTGNHCREMIDELWRAAGKRHSASYDKDNQWLVRRGR
;
A
#
# COMPACT_ATOMS: atom_id res chain seq x y z
N MET A 1 33.47 -28.51 3.40
CA MET A 1 32.04 -28.77 3.68
C MET A 1 31.26 -28.40 2.44
N THR A 2 30.92 -29.38 1.61
CA THR A 2 30.21 -29.19 0.33
C THR A 2 28.71 -29.26 0.60
N ASP A 3 28.04 -28.13 0.42
CA ASP A 3 26.59 -27.95 0.56
C ASP A 3 25.88 -28.80 -0.52
N ASN A 4 25.38 -29.96 -0.11
CA ASN A 4 24.78 -30.96 -0.99
C ASN A 4 23.31 -30.62 -1.28
N ARG A 5 23.04 -29.40 -1.78
CA ARG A 5 21.70 -29.01 -2.23
C ARG A 5 21.42 -29.73 -3.55
N LYS A 6 20.59 -30.77 -3.50
CA LYS A 6 19.98 -31.36 -4.70
C LYS A 6 19.35 -30.23 -5.51
N ALA A 7 19.94 -29.90 -6.65
CA ALA A 7 19.37 -28.91 -7.55
C ALA A 7 18.01 -29.43 -8.04
N GLU A 8 16.96 -28.65 -7.83
CA GLU A 8 15.65 -28.96 -8.38
C GLU A 8 15.72 -28.98 -9.91
N LEU A 9 15.24 -30.06 -10.52
CA LEU A 9 15.18 -30.23 -11.96
C LEU A 9 13.88 -29.59 -12.47
N ILE A 10 14.01 -28.46 -13.15
CA ILE A 10 12.89 -27.81 -13.86
C ILE A 10 12.90 -28.28 -15.31
N GLN A 11 11.82 -28.92 -15.74
CA GLN A 11 11.61 -29.27 -17.15
C GLN A 11 10.85 -28.14 -17.85
N LEU A 12 11.50 -27.48 -18.81
CA LEU A 12 10.92 -26.41 -19.59
C LEU A 12 10.41 -26.94 -20.92
N ARG A 13 9.18 -26.55 -21.31
CA ARG A 13 8.71 -26.70 -22.69
C ARG A 13 9.06 -25.44 -23.44
N VAL A 14 9.91 -25.57 -24.45
CA VAL A 14 10.42 -24.44 -25.21
C VAL A 14 10.23 -24.72 -26.69
N GLU A 15 9.93 -23.68 -27.47
CA GLU A 15 9.83 -23.81 -28.92
C GLU A 15 11.17 -24.27 -29.51
N LYS A 16 11.11 -25.29 -30.38
CA LYS A 16 12.32 -25.89 -30.99
C LYS A 16 13.18 -24.86 -31.72
N THR A 17 12.55 -23.94 -32.46
CA THR A 17 13.25 -22.91 -33.24
C THR A 17 14.07 -21.97 -32.35
N PHE A 18 13.57 -21.64 -31.16
CA PHE A 18 14.28 -20.85 -30.17
C PHE A 18 15.42 -21.65 -29.56
N LEU A 19 15.17 -22.91 -29.18
CA LEU A 19 16.19 -23.79 -28.60
C LEU A 19 17.38 -23.97 -29.54
N ASP A 20 17.10 -24.19 -30.83
CA ASP A 20 18.13 -24.34 -31.87
C ASP A 20 18.98 -23.07 -32.03
N LYS A 21 18.36 -21.88 -31.96
CA LYS A 21 19.08 -20.60 -31.99
C LYS A 21 19.96 -20.43 -30.75
N LEU A 22 19.42 -20.73 -29.56
CA LEU A 22 20.15 -20.60 -28.31
C LEU A 22 21.33 -21.58 -28.23
N ASN A 23 21.14 -22.81 -28.71
CA ASN A 23 22.20 -23.82 -28.76
C ASN A 23 23.37 -23.40 -29.65
N ARG A 24 23.09 -22.82 -30.83
CA ARG A 24 24.16 -22.27 -31.69
C ARG A 24 24.95 -21.14 -31.02
N ILE A 25 24.30 -20.31 -30.19
CA ILE A 25 24.97 -19.25 -29.43
C ILE A 25 25.82 -19.87 -28.31
N ALA A 26 25.26 -20.85 -27.60
CA ALA A 26 25.94 -21.56 -26.51
C ALA A 26 27.22 -22.26 -27.00
N GLU A 27 27.14 -22.97 -28.13
CA GLU A 27 28.29 -23.60 -28.79
C GLU A 27 29.38 -22.58 -29.17
N LYS A 28 28.99 -21.44 -29.77
CA LYS A 28 29.93 -20.37 -30.13
C LYS A 28 30.64 -19.75 -28.93
N GLN A 29 29.96 -19.67 -27.79
CA GLN A 29 30.50 -19.11 -26.54
C GLN A 29 31.17 -20.16 -25.65
N ASN A 30 31.18 -21.44 -26.07
CA ASN A 30 31.67 -22.57 -25.29
C ASN A 30 31.00 -22.68 -23.90
N LEU A 31 29.69 -22.38 -23.85
CA LEU A 31 28.87 -22.43 -22.64
C LEU A 31 27.84 -23.57 -22.73
N PRO A 32 27.48 -24.22 -21.61
CA PRO A 32 26.36 -25.17 -21.60
C PRO A 32 25.03 -24.47 -21.96
N LEU A 33 24.19 -25.12 -22.78
CA LEU A 33 22.86 -24.62 -23.13
C LEU A 33 22.01 -24.28 -21.89
N SER A 34 22.13 -25.09 -20.83
CA SER A 34 21.46 -24.86 -19.56
C SER A 34 21.89 -23.57 -18.86
N ALA A 35 23.19 -23.21 -18.94
CA ALA A 35 23.68 -21.93 -18.42
C ALA A 35 23.10 -20.78 -19.24
N MET A 36 23.02 -20.92 -20.57
CA MET A 36 22.46 -19.89 -21.43
C MET A 36 20.96 -19.69 -21.25
N LEU A 37 20.20 -20.77 -21.07
CA LEU A 37 18.78 -20.69 -20.73
C LEU A 37 18.56 -19.97 -19.40
N ARG A 38 19.39 -20.24 -18.39
CA ARG A 38 19.29 -19.56 -17.08
C ARG A 38 19.57 -18.06 -17.19
N VAL A 39 20.62 -17.68 -17.91
CA VAL A 39 20.95 -16.26 -18.15
C VAL A 39 19.81 -15.57 -18.89
N TRP A 40 19.34 -16.17 -19.99
CA TRP A 40 18.24 -15.59 -20.76
C TRP A 40 16.95 -15.46 -19.95
N LEU A 41 16.57 -16.48 -19.18
CA LEU A 41 15.40 -16.43 -18.30
C LEU A 41 15.56 -15.35 -17.23
N SER A 42 16.74 -15.27 -16.61
CA SER A 42 17.06 -14.23 -15.62
C SER A 42 16.92 -12.83 -16.23
N ASP A 43 17.48 -12.60 -17.41
CA ASP A 43 17.42 -11.31 -18.09
C ASP A 43 15.97 -10.94 -18.46
N ARG A 44 15.19 -11.89 -18.98
CA ARG A 44 13.78 -11.66 -19.30
C ARG A 44 12.93 -11.40 -18.06
N LEU A 45 13.11 -12.17 -17.00
CA LEU A 45 12.43 -11.92 -15.73
C LEU A 45 12.80 -10.54 -15.17
N ASN A 46 14.06 -10.13 -15.26
CA ASN A 46 14.49 -8.81 -14.82
C ASN A 46 13.87 -7.68 -15.66
N GLU A 47 13.77 -7.84 -16.97
CA GLU A 47 13.10 -6.89 -17.86
C GLU A 47 11.60 -6.79 -17.54
N GLU A 48 10.91 -7.92 -17.38
CA GLU A 48 9.49 -7.94 -17.00
C GLU A 48 9.27 -7.29 -15.64
N MET A 49 10.09 -7.60 -14.64
CA MET A 49 10.02 -6.97 -13.32
C MET A 49 10.25 -5.46 -13.38
N LYS A 50 11.16 -4.99 -14.24
CA LYS A 50 11.38 -3.55 -14.47
C LYS A 50 10.17 -2.88 -15.12
N MET A 51 9.55 -3.52 -16.12
CA MET A 51 8.34 -3.01 -16.77
C MET A 51 7.18 -2.91 -15.77
N ILE A 52 6.89 -3.99 -15.04
CA ILE A 52 5.87 -4.02 -13.99
C ILE A 52 6.11 -2.92 -12.94
N THR A 53 7.37 -2.74 -12.52
CA THR A 53 7.73 -1.69 -11.55
C THR A 53 7.48 -0.29 -12.12
N THR A 54 7.78 -0.08 -13.40
CA THR A 54 7.59 1.20 -14.09
C THR A 54 6.11 1.53 -14.25
N GLU A 55 5.32 0.57 -14.74
CA GLU A 55 3.86 0.69 -14.87
C GLU A 55 3.21 1.02 -13.52
N ARG A 56 3.66 0.36 -12.44
CA ARG A 56 3.17 0.63 -11.09
C ARG A 56 3.46 2.08 -10.66
N LYS A 57 4.67 2.58 -10.89
CA LYS A 57 5.03 3.96 -10.55
C LYS A 57 4.20 4.97 -11.33
N VAL A 58 4.05 4.76 -12.64
CA VAL A 58 3.20 5.61 -13.49
C VAL A 58 1.77 5.63 -12.97
N TRP A 59 1.19 4.45 -12.71
CA TRP A 59 -0.15 4.35 -12.13
C TRP A 59 -0.24 5.11 -10.81
N GLN A 60 0.73 4.94 -9.90
CA GLN A 60 0.72 5.60 -8.59
C GLN A 60 0.73 7.12 -8.72
N GLU A 61 1.54 7.67 -9.62
CA GLU A 61 1.63 9.11 -9.85
C GLU A 61 0.34 9.67 -10.45
N GLU A 62 -0.23 8.99 -11.45
CA GLU A 62 -1.50 9.36 -12.07
C GLU A 62 -2.67 9.33 -11.07
N ARG A 63 -2.76 8.25 -10.28
CA ARG A 63 -3.79 8.09 -9.26
C ARG A 63 -3.64 9.12 -8.14
N LEU A 64 -2.42 9.40 -7.70
CA LEU A 64 -2.16 10.42 -6.69
C LEU A 64 -2.56 11.81 -7.18
N ALA A 65 -2.30 12.14 -8.45
CA ALA A 65 -2.75 13.39 -9.05
C ALA A 65 -4.29 13.47 -9.10
N ALA A 66 -4.96 12.37 -9.45
CA ALA A 66 -6.42 12.30 -9.43
C ALA A 66 -7.01 12.47 -8.01
N MET A 67 -6.37 11.87 -7.00
CA MET A 67 -6.76 12.04 -5.59
C MET A 67 -6.61 13.49 -5.12
N LYS A 68 -5.53 14.18 -5.49
CA LYS A 68 -5.36 15.61 -5.18
C LYS A 68 -6.48 16.46 -5.81
N ALA A 69 -6.79 16.20 -7.08
CA ALA A 69 -7.88 16.91 -7.76
C ALA A 69 -9.25 16.64 -7.11
N ALA A 70 -9.50 15.42 -6.62
CA ALA A 70 -10.71 15.08 -5.87
C ALA A 70 -10.73 15.76 -4.50
N LEU A 71 -9.59 15.85 -3.81
CA LEU A 71 -9.45 16.49 -2.51
C LEU A 71 -9.89 17.97 -2.57
N GLU A 72 -9.48 18.69 -3.61
CA GLU A 72 -9.82 20.12 -3.78
C GLU A 72 -11.32 20.36 -4.05
N LYS A 73 -11.97 19.44 -4.75
CA LYS A 73 -13.32 19.65 -5.31
C LYS A 73 -14.43 18.98 -4.51
N GLU A 74 -14.19 17.74 -4.07
CA GLU A 74 -15.22 16.84 -3.56
C GLU A 74 -15.12 16.62 -2.05
N PHE A 75 -13.94 16.78 -1.45
CA PHE A 75 -13.69 16.45 -0.05
C PHE A 75 -13.88 17.61 0.92
N GLU A 76 -13.98 17.25 2.20
CA GLU A 76 -13.85 18.18 3.32
C GLU A 76 -12.49 18.91 3.26
N PRO A 77 -12.46 20.23 3.55
CA PRO A 77 -11.21 20.99 3.52
C PRO A 77 -10.28 20.54 4.64
N GLY A 78 -9.01 20.30 4.32
CA GLY A 78 -8.01 19.91 5.29
C GLY A 78 -6.98 18.95 4.74
N PRO A 79 -6.15 18.35 5.62
CA PRO A 79 -5.24 17.31 5.24
C PRO A 79 -6.01 16.00 5.01
N ALA A 80 -5.45 15.15 4.16
CA ALA A 80 -6.03 13.85 3.86
C ALA A 80 -4.97 12.74 3.86
N PHE A 81 -5.34 11.58 4.37
CA PHE A 81 -4.56 10.36 4.30
C PHE A 81 -4.93 9.64 2.99
N ALA A 82 -3.92 9.39 2.15
CA ALA A 82 -4.06 8.60 0.94
C ALA A 82 -3.22 7.34 1.01
N VAL A 83 -3.73 6.25 0.44
CA VAL A 83 -3.04 4.96 0.37
C VAL A 83 -3.20 4.33 -0.99
N HIS A 84 -2.12 3.75 -1.49
CA HIS A 84 -2.15 2.83 -2.63
C HIS A 84 -1.63 1.46 -2.17
N ALA A 85 -2.45 0.42 -2.32
CA ALA A 85 -2.06 -0.96 -2.05
C ALA A 85 -1.99 -1.75 -3.36
N HIS A 86 -0.97 -2.60 -3.49
CA HIS A 86 -0.70 -3.37 -4.70
C HIS A 86 -0.30 -4.79 -4.37
N PRO A 87 -0.86 -5.80 -5.05
CA PRO A 87 -0.19 -7.08 -5.13
C PRO A 87 1.12 -6.94 -5.92
N LEU A 88 2.16 -7.58 -5.42
CA LEU A 88 3.43 -7.69 -6.12
C LEU A 88 3.41 -8.86 -7.13
N THR A 89 2.46 -9.77 -7.00
CA THR A 89 2.21 -10.87 -7.94
C THR A 89 1.48 -10.34 -9.18
N PRO A 90 2.01 -10.58 -10.40
CA PRO A 90 1.34 -10.17 -11.64
C PRO A 90 0.13 -11.05 -11.96
N GLY A 91 -0.75 -10.57 -12.84
CA GLY A 91 -1.88 -11.36 -13.36
C GLY A 91 -3.03 -11.57 -12.38
N VAL A 92 -3.10 -10.77 -11.30
CA VAL A 92 -4.21 -10.80 -10.35
C VAL A 92 -5.49 -10.32 -11.01
N SER A 93 -6.58 -11.05 -10.76
CA SER A 93 -7.93 -10.66 -11.13
C SER A 93 -8.84 -10.73 -9.91
N ILE A 94 -9.64 -9.69 -9.70
CA ILE A 94 -10.54 -9.56 -8.57
C ILE A 94 -11.99 -9.89 -8.97
N ASP A 95 -12.70 -10.59 -8.10
CA ASP A 95 -14.14 -10.80 -8.23
C ASP A 95 -14.91 -9.64 -7.58
N ILE A 96 -15.52 -8.79 -8.42
CA ILE A 96 -16.28 -7.63 -7.97
C ILE A 96 -17.49 -8.02 -7.12
N ALA A 97 -18.15 -9.16 -7.39
CA ALA A 97 -19.28 -9.61 -6.60
C ALA A 97 -18.85 -10.04 -5.18
N ASN A 98 -17.62 -10.55 -5.04
CA ASN A 98 -17.04 -10.86 -3.73
C ASN A 98 -16.57 -9.59 -3.01
N VAL A 99 -16.03 -8.61 -3.73
CA VAL A 99 -15.71 -7.29 -3.16
C VAL A 99 -16.94 -6.60 -2.59
N GLU A 100 -18.06 -6.60 -3.31
CA GLU A 100 -19.29 -5.93 -2.86
C GLU A 100 -19.78 -6.46 -1.51
N LYS A 101 -19.65 -7.78 -1.26
CA LYS A 101 -19.98 -8.41 0.03
C LYS A 101 -19.07 -7.97 1.18
N ASN A 102 -17.85 -7.57 0.87
CA ASN A 102 -16.82 -7.12 1.83
C ASN A 102 -16.51 -5.62 1.66
N ALA A 103 -17.44 -4.88 1.08
CA ALA A 103 -17.24 -3.49 0.67
C ALA A 103 -16.80 -2.57 1.82
N PHE A 104 -17.23 -2.86 3.05
CA PHE A 104 -16.85 -2.13 4.25
C PHE A 104 -15.32 -2.10 4.49
N SER A 105 -14.58 -3.11 4.01
CA SER A 105 -13.12 -3.15 4.13
C SER A 105 -12.41 -2.06 3.31
N LEU A 106 -13.09 -1.43 2.34
CA LEU A 106 -12.53 -0.32 1.58
C LEU A 106 -12.44 0.98 2.39
N ILE A 107 -13.37 1.19 3.34
CA ILE A 107 -13.40 2.36 4.23
C ILE A 107 -13.58 1.86 5.67
N PRO A 108 -12.53 1.27 6.28
CA PRO A 108 -12.62 0.66 7.60
C PRO A 108 -12.61 1.68 8.75
N TRP A 109 -12.18 2.91 8.48
CA TRP A 109 -12.01 3.95 9.48
C TRP A 109 -13.11 5.01 9.37
N GLY A 110 -13.64 5.48 10.51
CA GLY A 110 -14.63 6.57 10.63
C GLY A 110 -16.10 6.14 10.80
N SER A 111 -17.02 7.10 10.75
CA SER A 111 -18.45 6.92 11.09
C SER A 111 -19.27 6.09 10.09
N THR A 112 -20.50 5.73 10.47
CA THR A 112 -21.38 4.87 9.68
C THR A 112 -21.96 5.59 8.44
N GLY A 113 -22.25 4.80 7.41
CA GLY A 113 -22.83 5.28 6.14
C GLY A 113 -21.80 5.35 5.02
N PHE A 114 -22.12 4.74 3.89
CA PHE A 114 -21.36 4.79 2.66
C PHE A 114 -22.27 4.45 1.48
N THR A 115 -21.86 4.85 0.28
CA THR A 115 -22.49 4.45 -0.97
C THR A 115 -21.47 3.70 -1.80
N GLY A 116 -21.84 2.49 -2.22
CA GLY A 116 -21.04 1.65 -3.10
C GLY A 116 -21.53 1.75 -4.55
N ARG A 117 -20.62 1.63 -5.51
CA ARG A 117 -20.96 1.48 -6.94
C ARG A 117 -19.95 0.65 -7.70
N ILE A 118 -20.44 -0.16 -8.62
CA ILE A 118 -19.62 -0.83 -9.62
C ILE A 118 -19.20 0.19 -10.69
N LYS A 119 -17.92 0.20 -11.03
CA LYS A 119 -17.32 0.98 -12.12
C LYS A 119 -16.75 0.03 -13.17
N GLN A 120 -16.46 0.58 -14.36
CA GLN A 120 -15.84 -0.17 -15.45
C GLN A 120 -14.57 -0.94 -15.04
N HIS A 121 -13.78 -0.36 -14.13
CA HIS A 121 -12.48 -0.91 -13.73
C HIS A 121 -12.43 -1.41 -12.29
N GLY A 122 -13.57 -1.55 -11.61
CA GLY A 122 -13.53 -1.90 -10.19
C GLY A 122 -14.81 -1.62 -9.42
N TYR A 123 -14.66 -1.53 -8.11
CA TYR A 123 -15.74 -1.19 -7.19
C TYR A 123 -15.29 -0.03 -6.29
N GLU A 124 -16.14 0.99 -6.18
CA GLU A 124 -15.86 2.19 -5.39
C GLU A 124 -16.83 2.32 -4.22
N LEU A 125 -16.29 2.73 -3.08
CA LEU A 125 -17.03 3.20 -1.93
C LEU A 125 -16.77 4.69 -1.73
N ILE A 126 -17.83 5.43 -1.40
CA ILE A 126 -17.77 6.83 -1.02
C ILE A 126 -18.51 7.03 0.30
N ARG A 127 -17.88 7.72 1.25
CA ARG A 127 -18.53 8.31 2.42
C ARG A 127 -18.58 9.82 2.22
N ALA A 128 -19.80 10.36 2.24
CA ALA A 128 -20.02 11.79 2.10
C ALA A 128 -21.12 12.27 3.04
N HIS A 129 -20.97 13.48 3.57
CA HIS A 129 -21.94 14.19 4.37
C HIS A 129 -22.12 15.61 3.82
N ASN A 130 -23.37 16.07 3.65
CA ASN A 130 -23.70 17.39 3.10
C ASN A 130 -22.99 17.69 1.75
N GLY A 131 -22.86 16.69 0.89
CA GLY A 131 -22.23 16.84 -0.43
C GLY A 131 -20.70 16.90 -0.41
N ARG A 132 -20.06 16.73 0.75
CA ARG A 132 -18.61 16.66 0.92
C ARG A 132 -18.19 15.25 1.31
N SER A 133 -17.20 14.70 0.63
CA SER A 133 -16.62 13.41 0.93
C SER A 133 -15.67 13.49 2.12
N SER A 134 -15.81 12.56 3.07
CA SER A 134 -14.85 12.34 4.15
C SER A 134 -14.02 11.08 3.91
N ALA A 135 -14.47 10.16 3.05
CA ALA A 135 -13.65 9.06 2.57
C ALA A 135 -14.09 8.57 1.19
N LYS A 136 -13.15 8.06 0.41
CA LYS A 136 -13.36 7.45 -0.90
C LYS A 136 -12.32 6.37 -1.10
N ALA A 137 -12.74 5.19 -1.52
CA ALA A 137 -11.83 4.10 -1.80
C ALA A 137 -12.32 3.27 -2.97
N GLN A 138 -11.39 2.73 -3.75
CA GLN A 138 -11.68 1.91 -4.91
C GLN A 138 -10.71 0.74 -4.99
N ILE A 139 -11.23 -0.45 -5.23
CA ILE A 139 -10.44 -1.61 -5.66
C ILE A 139 -10.64 -1.81 -7.15
N PHE A 140 -9.53 -2.05 -7.84
CA PHE A 140 -9.50 -2.25 -9.28
C PHE A 140 -9.57 -3.75 -9.61
N THR A 141 -10.07 -4.08 -10.81
CA THR A 141 -10.14 -5.48 -11.29
C THR A 141 -8.78 -6.17 -11.32
N SER A 142 -7.69 -5.40 -11.42
CA SER A 142 -6.30 -5.87 -11.40
C SER A 142 -5.69 -5.97 -9.99
N GLY A 143 -6.48 -5.79 -8.93
CA GLY A 143 -6.07 -6.00 -7.53
C GLY A 143 -5.44 -4.80 -6.83
N GLN A 144 -5.18 -3.69 -7.53
CA GLN A 144 -4.77 -2.46 -6.84
C GLN A 144 -5.94 -1.91 -6.03
N ILE A 145 -5.63 -1.32 -4.87
CA ILE A 145 -6.59 -0.60 -4.05
C ILE A 145 -6.07 0.81 -3.85
N GLU A 146 -6.97 1.78 -3.91
CA GLU A 146 -6.69 3.17 -3.61
C GLU A 146 -7.68 3.67 -2.56
N GLY A 147 -7.21 4.45 -1.60
CA GLY A 147 -8.03 5.02 -0.54
C GLY A 147 -7.63 6.47 -0.26
N LEU A 148 -8.61 7.31 0.01
CA LEU A 148 -8.47 8.71 0.37
C LEU A 148 -9.41 9.03 1.53
N PHE A 149 -8.88 9.51 2.63
CA PHE A 149 -9.58 9.72 3.90
C PHE A 149 -9.28 11.13 4.42
N ALA A 150 -10.30 11.90 4.74
CA ALA A 150 -10.13 13.16 5.45
C ALA A 150 -9.53 12.88 6.83
N VAL A 151 -8.54 13.67 7.22
CA VAL A 151 -7.89 13.55 8.53
C VAL A 151 -8.56 14.52 9.49
N SER A 152 -8.97 14.02 10.65
CA SER A 152 -9.55 14.85 11.70
C SER A 152 -8.54 15.89 12.19
N THR A 153 -8.97 17.15 12.26
CA THR A 153 -8.14 18.27 12.72
C THR A 153 -8.90 19.22 13.62
N GLU A 154 -8.16 19.88 14.52
CA GLU A 154 -8.62 21.07 15.23
C GLU A 154 -7.76 22.26 14.81
N GLY A 155 -8.32 23.16 14.02
CA GLY A 155 -7.55 24.24 13.38
C GLY A 155 -6.46 23.69 12.44
N LYS A 156 -5.19 23.87 12.82
CA LYS A 156 -4.01 23.37 12.08
C LYS A 156 -3.33 22.20 12.78
N GLU A 157 -4.05 21.51 13.66
CA GLU A 157 -3.52 20.37 14.42
C GLU A 157 -4.21 19.10 13.97
N ILE A 158 -3.42 18.11 13.55
CA ILE A 158 -3.83 16.75 13.24
C ILE A 158 -3.77 15.92 14.51
N TYR A 159 -4.86 15.23 14.83
CA TYR A 159 -4.87 14.23 15.91
C TYR A 159 -4.00 13.03 15.51
N GLY A 160 -2.71 13.07 15.84
CA GLY A 160 -1.70 12.11 15.38
C GLY A 160 -2.02 10.69 15.78
N LEU A 161 -2.44 10.53 17.04
CA LEU A 161 -2.91 9.26 17.57
C LEU A 161 -4.06 8.65 16.73
N ALA A 162 -5.03 9.44 16.28
CA ALA A 162 -6.14 8.95 15.46
C ALA A 162 -5.70 8.63 14.03
N LEU A 163 -4.75 9.39 13.49
CA LEU A 163 -4.16 9.15 12.17
C LEU A 163 -3.38 7.83 12.14
N ASP A 164 -2.57 7.57 13.17
CA ASP A 164 -1.81 6.31 13.30
C ASP A 164 -2.77 5.10 13.30
N ASP A 165 -3.83 5.14 14.11
CA ASP A 165 -4.86 4.09 14.14
C ASP A 165 -5.52 3.90 12.77
N GLY A 166 -5.83 5.01 12.09
CA GLY A 166 -6.41 5.00 10.74
C GLY A 166 -5.51 4.30 9.72
N ILE A 167 -4.20 4.55 9.77
CA ILE A 167 -3.21 3.89 8.91
C ILE A 167 -3.21 2.37 9.16
N VAL A 168 -3.12 1.95 10.43
CA VAL A 168 -3.09 0.54 10.81
C VAL A 168 -4.38 -0.18 10.40
N GLN A 169 -5.55 0.41 10.66
CA GLN A 169 -6.84 -0.15 10.28
C GLN A 169 -6.99 -0.30 8.77
N VAL A 170 -6.58 0.71 8.00
CA VAL A 170 -6.65 0.68 6.54
C VAL A 170 -5.74 -0.39 5.95
N ILE A 171 -4.50 -0.50 6.44
CA ILE A 171 -3.58 -1.56 6.00
C ILE A 171 -4.14 -2.94 6.31
N SER A 172 -4.58 -3.17 7.56
CA SER A 172 -5.16 -4.45 7.98
C SER A 172 -6.38 -4.83 7.13
N ALA A 173 -7.29 -3.89 6.91
CA ALA A 173 -8.50 -4.13 6.12
C ALA A 173 -8.19 -4.42 4.65
N TYR A 174 -7.23 -3.72 4.05
CA TYR A 174 -6.86 -3.93 2.65
C TYR A 174 -6.13 -5.27 2.46
N VAL A 175 -5.30 -5.68 3.42
CA VAL A 175 -4.75 -7.05 3.44
C VAL A 175 -5.86 -8.08 3.55
N GLY A 176 -6.82 -7.89 4.46
CA GLY A 176 -8.00 -8.76 4.59
C GLY A 176 -8.81 -8.85 3.30
N LEU A 177 -9.05 -7.72 2.63
CA LEU A 177 -9.77 -7.66 1.37
C LEU A 177 -9.01 -8.41 0.27
N LEU A 178 -7.72 -8.14 0.04
CA LEU A 178 -6.92 -8.86 -0.96
C LEU A 178 -6.87 -10.37 -0.72
N ARG A 179 -6.76 -10.79 0.54
CA ARG A 179 -6.81 -12.22 0.91
C ARG A 179 -8.17 -12.84 0.64
N SER A 180 -9.27 -12.13 0.90
CA SER A 180 -10.63 -12.60 0.57
C SER A 180 -10.82 -12.83 -0.93
N GLN A 181 -10.03 -12.13 -1.76
CA GLN A 181 -9.98 -12.29 -3.21
C GLN A 181 -8.93 -13.31 -3.67
N GLN A 182 -8.36 -14.08 -2.74
CA GLN A 182 -7.31 -15.08 -3.00
C GLN A 182 -6.08 -14.49 -3.72
N THR A 183 -5.83 -13.20 -3.55
CA THR A 183 -4.69 -12.52 -4.18
C THR A 183 -3.40 -12.97 -3.50
N PRO A 184 -2.38 -13.47 -4.22
CA PRO A 184 -1.15 -13.94 -3.60
C PRO A 184 -0.30 -12.79 -3.04
N MET A 185 0.23 -12.96 -1.84
CA MET A 185 1.29 -12.12 -1.26
C MET A 185 2.59 -12.21 -2.07
N PRO A 186 3.50 -11.21 -1.99
CA PRO A 186 3.48 -10.05 -1.11
C PRO A 186 2.62 -8.88 -1.62
N TYR A 187 2.25 -7.98 -0.70
CA TYR A 187 1.53 -6.73 -0.98
C TYR A 187 2.40 -5.52 -0.62
N GLN A 188 2.35 -4.45 -1.42
CA GLN A 188 3.06 -3.19 -1.14
C GLN A 188 2.05 -2.06 -0.92
N PHE A 189 2.24 -1.31 0.16
CA PHE A 189 1.48 -0.13 0.53
C PHE A 189 2.34 1.12 0.38
N ASN A 190 1.75 2.17 -0.17
CA ASN A 190 2.39 3.47 -0.33
C ASN A 190 1.43 4.48 0.30
N VAL A 191 1.88 5.11 1.39
CA VAL A 191 1.06 6.00 2.22
C VAL A 191 1.51 7.44 2.00
N PHE A 192 0.53 8.33 1.92
CA PHE A 192 0.74 9.75 1.70
C PHE A 192 -0.15 10.57 2.63
N ILE A 193 0.36 11.68 3.14
CA ILE A 193 -0.46 12.74 3.73
C ILE A 193 -0.51 13.90 2.73
N LEU A 194 -1.69 14.22 2.25
CA LEU A 194 -1.97 15.27 1.28
C LEU A 194 -2.45 16.53 2.00
N ASN A 195 -2.16 17.69 1.40
CA ASN A 195 -2.49 19.02 1.94
C ASN A 195 -2.01 19.21 3.39
N ALA A 196 -0.83 18.65 3.69
CA ALA A 196 -0.26 18.61 5.04
C ALA A 196 0.43 19.93 5.45
N GLN A 197 0.82 20.76 4.48
CA GLN A 197 1.64 21.95 4.74
C GLN A 197 1.00 22.88 5.79
N GLY A 198 1.79 23.25 6.79
CA GLY A 198 1.34 24.12 7.87
C GLY A 198 0.42 23.44 8.89
N TYR A 199 0.16 22.13 8.76
CA TYR A 199 -0.46 21.33 9.82
C TYR A 199 0.62 20.73 10.71
N ALA A 200 0.36 20.65 12.02
CA ALA A 200 1.20 19.96 12.98
C ALA A 200 0.53 18.67 13.45
N VAL A 201 1.32 17.68 13.84
CA VAL A 201 0.82 16.45 14.46
C VAL A 201 0.92 16.59 15.97
N VAL A 202 -0.21 16.40 16.66
CA VAL A 202 -0.30 16.48 18.12
C VAL A 202 -0.79 15.17 18.72
N GLU A 203 -0.31 14.84 19.92
CA GLU A 203 -0.82 13.71 20.71
C GLU A 203 -2.23 14.02 21.24
N ASP A 204 -2.39 15.23 21.78
CA ASP A 204 -3.63 15.82 22.28
C ASP A 204 -3.58 17.35 22.07
N VAL A 205 -4.70 17.98 21.73
CA VAL A 205 -4.81 19.41 21.34
C VAL A 205 -4.53 20.34 22.54
N ALA A 206 -4.51 19.79 23.76
CA ALA A 206 -4.20 20.56 24.97
C ALA A 206 -2.69 20.78 25.24
N GLY A 207 -1.80 20.34 24.33
CA GLY A 207 -0.34 20.38 24.53
C GLY A 207 0.29 21.77 24.42
N VAL A 208 1.19 22.09 25.35
CA VAL A 208 1.99 23.34 25.39
C VAL A 208 3.27 23.25 24.54
N GLU A 209 3.50 22.12 23.87
CA GLU A 209 4.72 21.95 23.07
C GLU A 209 4.69 22.82 21.80
N PRO A 210 5.83 23.40 21.39
CA PRO A 210 5.94 24.02 20.08
C PRO A 210 5.58 23.00 19.01
N THR A 211 4.51 23.28 18.28
CA THR A 211 4.03 22.45 17.19
C THR A 211 4.87 22.75 15.94
N THR A 212 5.80 21.84 15.61
CA THR A 212 6.45 21.86 14.30
C THR A 212 5.43 21.40 13.28
N ALA A 213 5.18 22.23 12.27
CA ALA A 213 4.29 21.90 11.18
C ALA A 213 5.03 21.20 10.05
N PHE A 214 4.30 20.41 9.25
CA PHE A 214 4.82 19.88 7.99
C PHE A 214 5.24 21.03 7.06
N GLU A 215 6.44 20.92 6.50
CA GLU A 215 6.96 21.86 5.50
C GLU A 215 6.33 21.62 4.13
N ASP A 216 6.14 20.35 3.78
CA ASP A 216 5.63 19.91 2.48
C ASP A 216 4.11 19.77 2.46
N SER A 217 3.51 20.08 1.31
CA SER A 217 2.07 19.82 1.08
C SER A 217 1.76 18.33 0.91
N VAL A 218 2.77 17.52 0.57
CA VAL A 218 2.63 16.08 0.38
C VAL A 218 3.76 15.38 1.10
N VAL A 219 3.42 14.67 2.16
CA VAL A 219 4.35 13.79 2.88
C VAL A 219 4.23 12.41 2.28
N ARG A 220 5.29 11.91 1.66
CA ARG A 220 5.35 10.54 1.11
C ARG A 220 6.14 9.68 2.07
N LEU A 221 5.52 8.60 2.58
CA LEU A 221 6.19 7.69 3.49
C LEU A 221 6.89 6.55 2.74
N THR A 222 7.87 5.92 3.39
CA THR A 222 8.55 4.73 2.88
C THR A 222 7.54 3.61 2.59
N PRO A 223 7.61 2.93 1.43
CA PRO A 223 6.69 1.85 1.11
C PRO A 223 6.77 0.70 2.12
N LEU A 224 5.60 0.25 2.60
CA LEU A 224 5.48 -0.90 3.49
C LEU A 224 5.18 -2.16 2.68
N VAL A 225 5.91 -3.25 2.93
CA VAL A 225 5.65 -4.56 2.30
C VAL A 225 5.08 -5.53 3.34
N ILE A 226 3.96 -6.17 2.99
CA ILE A 226 3.38 -7.28 3.74
C ILE A 226 3.67 -8.57 2.96
N ASP A 227 4.54 -9.40 3.49
CA ASP A 227 4.98 -10.65 2.84
C ASP A 227 4.44 -11.91 3.52
N THR A 228 3.93 -11.78 4.75
CA THR A 228 3.42 -12.91 5.53
C THR A 228 2.10 -12.56 6.22
N PRO A 229 1.16 -13.52 6.37
CA PRO A 229 -0.09 -13.28 7.08
C PRO A 229 0.09 -12.84 8.53
N THR A 230 1.15 -13.32 9.20
CA THR A 230 1.45 -13.03 10.60
C THR A 230 1.71 -11.55 10.88
N GLN A 231 2.15 -10.78 9.88
CA GLN A 231 2.33 -9.33 10.00
C GLN A 231 1.01 -8.57 10.20
N THR A 232 -0.13 -9.17 9.83
CA THR A 232 -1.44 -8.51 9.93
C THR A 232 -2.50 -9.41 10.56
N GLU A 233 -2.10 -10.41 11.33
CA GLU A 233 -3.01 -11.35 12.01
C GLU A 233 -3.81 -10.68 13.14
N SER A 234 -3.26 -9.61 13.72
CA SER A 234 -3.87 -8.79 14.77
C SER A 234 -3.52 -7.31 14.59
N GLU A 235 -4.25 -6.43 15.29
CA GLU A 235 -3.95 -5.00 15.35
C GLU A 235 -2.53 -4.75 15.89
N LEU A 236 -2.13 -5.46 16.96
CA LEU A 236 -0.79 -5.39 17.55
C LEU A 236 0.30 -5.71 16.52
N GLN A 237 0.17 -6.82 15.79
CA GLN A 237 1.15 -7.21 14.76
C GLN A 237 1.19 -6.20 13.61
N THR A 238 0.02 -5.74 13.16
CA THR A 238 -0.07 -4.74 12.08
C THR A 238 0.60 -3.43 12.50
N GLY A 239 0.26 -2.92 13.68
CA GLY A 239 0.81 -1.68 14.23
C GLY A 239 2.32 -1.75 14.46
N ASN A 240 2.83 -2.88 14.96
CA ASN A 240 4.26 -3.13 15.10
C ASN A 240 4.97 -3.12 13.73
N HIS A 241 4.37 -3.75 12.72
CA HIS A 241 4.94 -3.79 11.37
C HIS A 241 4.93 -2.42 10.68
N CYS A 242 3.95 -1.56 11.01
CA CYS A 242 3.86 -0.20 10.47
C CYS A 242 4.80 0.81 11.15
N ARG A 243 5.52 0.42 12.21
CA ARG A 243 6.25 1.35 13.08
C ARG A 243 7.18 2.31 12.34
N GLU A 244 8.10 1.79 11.54
CA GLU A 244 9.10 2.64 10.88
C GLU A 244 8.45 3.70 9.99
N MET A 245 7.37 3.34 9.31
CA MET A 245 6.58 4.23 8.45
C MET A 245 5.80 5.27 9.29
N ILE A 246 5.23 4.88 10.44
CA ILE A 246 4.54 5.80 11.34
C ILE A 246 5.54 6.75 12.02
N ASP A 247 6.69 6.27 12.50
CA ASP A 247 7.72 7.14 13.06
C ASP A 247 8.28 8.12 11.99
N GLU A 248 8.33 7.71 10.71
CA GLU A 248 8.66 8.61 9.60
C GLU A 248 7.66 9.76 9.45
N LEU A 249 6.35 9.49 9.56
CA LEU A 249 5.32 10.51 9.56
C LEU A 249 5.53 11.53 10.68
N TRP A 250 5.80 11.06 11.90
CA TRP A 250 6.03 11.92 13.06
C TRP A 250 7.33 12.74 12.93
N ARG A 251 8.38 12.15 12.36
CA ARG A 251 9.63 12.88 12.02
C ARG A 251 9.41 13.95 10.97
N ALA A 252 8.57 13.70 9.97
CA ALA A 252 8.19 14.71 8.98
C ALA A 252 7.40 15.88 9.63
N ALA A 253 6.75 15.65 10.77
CA ALA A 253 6.13 16.67 11.62
C ALA A 253 7.07 17.24 12.70
N GLY A 254 8.38 16.98 12.63
CA GLY A 254 9.38 17.48 13.59
C GLY A 254 9.35 16.82 14.98
N LYS A 255 8.67 15.68 15.13
CA LYS A 255 8.66 14.86 16.36
C LYS A 255 9.66 13.70 16.25
N ARG A 256 10.03 13.10 17.39
CA ARG A 256 11.04 12.01 17.39
C ARG A 256 10.45 10.65 16.98
N HIS A 257 9.27 10.33 17.49
CA HIS A 257 8.56 9.07 17.28
C HIS A 257 7.07 9.28 17.62
N SER A 258 6.24 8.31 17.23
CA SER A 258 4.82 8.27 17.58
C SER A 258 4.59 7.85 19.03
N ALA A 259 3.63 8.51 19.69
CA ALA A 259 3.13 8.10 21.01
C ALA A 259 2.15 6.90 20.96
N SER A 260 1.93 6.32 19.78
CA SER A 260 1.17 5.06 19.62
C SER A 260 1.99 3.81 19.97
N TYR A 261 3.25 3.97 20.41
CA TYR A 261 4.12 2.88 20.83
C TYR A 261 4.52 3.02 22.30
N ASP A 262 4.62 1.89 23.00
CA ASP A 262 5.10 1.85 24.38
C ASP A 262 6.65 1.95 24.46
N LYS A 263 7.17 1.93 25.68
CA LYS A 263 8.61 1.96 25.97
C LYS A 263 9.39 0.75 25.42
N ASP A 264 8.71 -0.37 25.20
CA ASP A 264 9.26 -1.61 24.63
C ASP A 264 9.03 -1.66 23.11
N ASN A 265 8.61 -0.53 22.55
CA ASN A 265 8.31 -0.29 21.16
C ASN A 265 7.19 -1.17 20.58
N GLN A 266 6.22 -1.53 21.42
CA GLN A 266 5.03 -2.27 21.01
C GLN A 266 3.87 -1.32 20.76
N TRP A 267 3.08 -1.63 19.74
CA TRP A 267 1.86 -0.90 19.42
C TRP A 267 0.90 -0.91 20.62
N LEU A 268 0.47 0.28 21.02
CA LEU A 268 -0.51 0.49 22.08
C LEU A 268 -1.91 0.25 21.52
N VAL A 269 -2.37 -1.01 21.57
CA VAL A 269 -3.73 -1.40 21.17
C VAL A 269 -4.75 -0.56 21.93
N ARG A 270 -5.51 0.26 21.20
CA ARG A 270 -6.51 1.13 21.84
C ARG A 270 -7.78 0.35 22.08
N ARG A 271 -8.12 0.18 23.37
CA ARG A 271 -9.45 -0.33 23.75
C ARG A 271 -10.48 0.72 23.34
N GLY A 272 -11.44 0.31 22.52
CA GLY A 272 -12.38 1.20 21.83
C GLY A 272 -12.91 2.37 22.67
N ARG A 273 -12.90 3.56 22.06
CA ARG A 273 -13.77 4.66 22.47
C ARG A 273 -15.14 4.47 21.84
#